data_AF-A0A0P9E2T0-F1
#
_entry.id   AF-A0A0P9E2T0-F1
#
_cell.length_a   1.000
_cell.length_b   1.000
_cell.length_c   1.000
_cell.angle_alpha   90.00
_cell.angle_beta   90.00
_cell.angle_gamma   90.00
#
_symmetry.space_group_name_H-M   'P 1'
#
loop_
_entity.id
_entity.type
_entity.pdbx_description
1 polymer ?
#
loop_
_entity_poly.entity_id
_entity_poly.type
_entity_poly.pdbx_seq_one_letter_code
_entity_poly.pdbx_strand_id
1 'polypeptide(L)'
;MSVQPKLRVHLECGDARVDFEGDADEVFKAFTEFLNKIYPSFEVARKLIFIPDIIGLSEEIAGLIEIAPEGPMLVLGRELPADETICLALLGSDIGNRLGKLSKASLSLDELAKVTGKAHKTIMNQLPWMIDEGLIERVGKGEYRITSLGIKRAQNVIKDYKASRK
;
A
#
# COMPACT_ATOMS: atom_id res chain seq x y z
N MET A 1 43.17 -7.78 19.45
CA MET A 1 41.95 -6.96 19.31
C MET A 1 42.23 -5.94 18.23
N SER A 2 41.62 -6.08 17.05
CA SER A 2 41.80 -5.15 15.94
C SER A 2 40.98 -3.91 16.23
N VAL A 3 41.63 -2.79 16.53
CA VAL A 3 40.95 -1.50 16.68
C VAL A 3 40.43 -1.15 15.29
N GLN A 4 39.11 -1.25 15.10
CA GLN A 4 38.50 -0.80 13.85
C GLN A 4 38.76 0.71 13.71
N PRO A 5 39.20 1.17 12.54
CA PRO A 5 39.45 2.58 12.32
C PRO A 5 38.14 3.36 12.49
N LYS A 6 38.20 4.45 13.26
CA LYS A 6 37.06 5.36 13.38
C LYS A 6 36.91 6.16 12.10
N LEU A 7 35.68 6.28 11.64
CA LEU A 7 35.31 7.07 10.48
C LEU A 7 34.86 8.45 10.97
N ARG A 8 35.42 9.51 10.39
CA ARG A 8 35.06 10.89 10.69
C ARG A 8 34.49 11.56 9.45
N VAL A 9 33.36 12.23 9.59
CA VAL A 9 32.66 12.91 8.50
C VAL A 9 32.35 14.35 8.92
N HIS A 10 32.64 15.25 7.99
CA HIS A 10 32.32 16.68 8.06
C HIS A 10 31.25 16.97 7.02
N LEU A 11 30.08 17.44 7.44
CA LEU A 11 28.97 17.75 6.55
C LEU A 11 28.66 19.23 6.57
N GLU A 12 28.51 19.81 5.38
CA GLU A 12 28.05 21.18 5.19
C GLU A 12 26.92 21.20 4.16
N CYS A 13 25.80 21.83 4.51
CA CYS A 13 24.66 22.02 3.62
C CYS A 13 23.98 23.36 3.90
N GLY A 14 24.17 24.34 3.01
CA GLY A 14 23.77 25.72 3.26
C GLY A 14 24.47 26.28 4.51
N ASP A 15 23.69 26.77 5.48
CA ASP A 15 24.19 27.25 6.76
C ASP A 15 24.36 26.14 7.83
N ALA A 16 23.91 24.92 7.54
CA ALA A 16 24.02 23.80 8.48
C ALA A 16 25.40 23.13 8.36
N ARG A 17 26.13 23.05 9.48
CA ARG A 17 27.40 22.33 9.60
C ARG A 17 27.33 21.34 10.75
N VAL A 18 27.80 20.11 10.53
CA VAL A 18 27.91 19.10 11.59
C VAL A 18 29.12 18.20 11.37
N ASP A 19 29.77 17.84 12.47
CA ASP A 19 30.88 16.89 12.50
C ASP A 19 30.50 15.70 13.39
N PHE A 20 30.77 14.49 12.92
CA PHE A 20 30.63 13.27 13.73
C PHE A 20 31.74 12.26 13.42
N GLU A 21 32.09 11.49 14.44
CA GLU A 21 33.14 10.46 14.40
C GLU A 21 32.66 9.23 15.17
N GLY A 22 32.80 8.05 14.59
CA GLY A 22 32.34 6.79 15.17
C GLY A 22 32.77 5.59 14.35
N ASP A 23 32.16 4.44 14.61
CA ASP A 23 32.25 3.33 13.66
C ASP A 23 31.39 3.58 12.38
N ALA A 24 31.49 2.69 11.40
CA ALA A 24 30.80 2.87 10.13
C ALA A 24 29.27 2.93 10.26
N ASP A 25 28.68 2.15 11.18
CA ASP A 25 27.22 2.09 11.38
C ASP A 25 26.72 3.32 12.13
N GLU A 26 27.46 3.76 13.15
CA GLU A 26 27.19 4.99 13.91
C GLU A 26 27.25 6.22 13.00
N VAL A 27 28.27 6.30 12.15
CA VAL A 27 28.45 7.41 11.20
C VAL A 27 27.36 7.38 10.13
N PHE A 28 26.99 6.20 9.61
CA PHE A 28 25.90 6.09 8.63
C PHE A 28 24.54 6.53 9.22
N LYS A 29 24.27 6.16 10.48
CA LYS A 29 23.05 6.58 11.19
C LYS A 29 23.03 8.10 11.40
N ALA A 30 24.10 8.69 11.93
CA ALA A 30 24.18 10.13 12.14
C ALA A 30 24.07 10.92 10.83
N PHE A 31 24.69 10.41 9.76
CA PHE A 31 24.59 10.97 8.41
C PHE A 31 23.16 10.97 7.88
N THR A 32 22.46 9.83 7.97
CA THR A 32 21.08 9.70 7.48
C THR A 32 20.08 10.53 8.30
N GLU A 33 20.27 10.64 9.63
CA GLU A 33 19.47 11.52 10.49
C GLU A 33 19.67 13.00 10.13
N PHE A 34 20.91 13.43 9.91
CA PHE A 34 21.21 14.80 9.48
C PHE A 34 20.58 15.11 8.11
N LEU A 35 20.69 14.19 7.14
CA LEU A 35 20.07 14.34 5.83
C LEU A 35 18.54 14.43 5.92
N ASN A 36 17.89 13.60 6.72
CA ASN A 36 16.43 13.67 6.92
C ASN A 36 16.00 15.00 7.56
N LYS A 37 16.82 15.59 8.43
CA LYS A 37 16.53 16.86 9.11
C LYS A 37 16.68 18.07 8.18
N ILE A 38 17.71 18.09 7.33
CA ILE A 38 18.03 19.23 6.45
C ILE A 38 17.36 19.10 5.07
N TYR A 39 17.22 17.88 4.56
CA TYR A 39 16.55 17.55 3.30
C TYR A 39 15.45 16.49 3.52
N PRO A 40 14.29 16.86 4.09
CA PRO A 40 13.14 15.96 4.22
C PRO A 40 12.66 15.39 2.87
N SER A 41 13.05 16.03 1.75
CA SER A 41 12.78 15.61 0.38
C SER A 41 13.80 14.62 -0.21
N PHE A 42 14.71 14.05 0.60
CA PHE A 42 15.75 13.12 0.17
C PHE A 42 15.20 12.00 -0.73
N GLU A 43 15.44 12.12 -2.04
CA GLU A 43 14.77 11.29 -3.05
C GLU A 43 15.07 9.79 -2.90
N VAL A 44 16.24 9.43 -2.38
CA VAL A 44 16.61 8.03 -2.15
C VAL A 44 15.73 7.40 -1.07
N ALA A 45 15.47 8.10 0.04
CA ALA A 45 14.53 7.63 1.05
C ALA A 45 13.10 7.55 0.49
N ARG A 46 12.68 8.54 -0.32
CA ARG A 46 11.36 8.49 -1.00
C ARG A 46 11.18 7.26 -1.88
N LYS A 47 12.23 6.78 -2.55
CA LYS A 47 12.19 5.57 -3.39
C LYS A 47 12.03 4.26 -2.59
N LEU A 48 12.36 4.27 -1.30
CA LEU A 48 12.23 3.12 -0.41
C LEU A 48 10.89 3.08 0.32
N ILE A 49 10.19 4.21 0.42
CA ILE A 49 8.89 4.31 1.09
C ILE A 49 7.78 4.08 0.06
N PHE A 50 6.99 3.04 0.26
CA PHE A 50 5.76 2.85 -0.51
C PHE A 50 4.63 3.68 0.09
N ILE A 51 4.33 4.81 -0.54
CA ILE A 51 3.14 5.63 -0.25
C ILE A 51 2.20 5.50 -1.45
N PRO A 52 1.00 4.90 -1.29
CA PRO A 52 0.01 4.86 -2.35
C PRO A 52 -0.33 6.28 -2.83
N ASP A 53 -0.10 6.56 -4.11
CA ASP A 53 -0.59 7.77 -4.76
C ASP A 53 -2.09 7.61 -4.99
N ILE A 54 -2.89 8.20 -4.10
CA ILE A 54 -4.35 8.07 -4.14
C ILE A 54 -4.94 8.71 -5.39
N ILE A 55 -4.33 9.78 -5.92
CA ILE A 55 -4.80 10.45 -7.13
C ILE A 55 -4.55 9.53 -8.33
N GLY A 56 -3.29 9.09 -8.51
CA GLY A 56 -2.94 8.15 -9.57
C GLY A 56 -3.72 6.83 -9.50
N LEU A 57 -3.92 6.29 -8.30
CA LEU A 57 -4.76 5.10 -8.10
C LEU A 57 -6.22 5.35 -8.48
N SER A 58 -6.77 6.51 -8.14
CA SER A 58 -8.15 6.87 -8.50
C SER A 58 -8.34 6.91 -10.01
N GLU A 59 -7.37 7.45 -10.75
CA GLU A 59 -7.36 7.44 -12.21
C GLU A 59 -7.18 6.01 -12.77
N GLU A 60 -6.35 5.18 -12.14
CA GLU A 60 -6.13 3.80 -12.55
C GLU A 60 -7.40 2.94 -12.40
N ILE A 61 -8.20 3.15 -11.35
CA ILE A 61 -9.42 2.36 -11.09
C ILE A 61 -10.65 2.91 -11.82
N ALA A 62 -10.59 4.12 -12.37
CA ALA A 62 -11.72 4.75 -13.02
C ALA A 62 -12.31 3.87 -14.14
N GLY A 63 -13.62 3.62 -14.08
CA GLY A 63 -14.34 2.74 -15.01
C GLY A 63 -14.14 1.23 -14.76
N LEU A 64 -13.37 0.83 -13.75
CA LEU A 64 -13.25 -0.54 -13.25
C LEU A 64 -13.87 -0.70 -11.86
N ILE A 65 -13.75 0.35 -11.04
CA ILE A 65 -14.32 0.43 -9.70
C ILE A 65 -15.08 1.74 -9.60
N GLU A 66 -16.34 1.65 -9.21
CA GLU A 66 -17.19 2.79 -8.87
C GLU A 66 -17.43 2.81 -7.37
N ILE A 67 -17.57 4.00 -6.77
CA ILE A 67 -17.79 4.14 -5.33
C ILE A 67 -19.19 4.71 -5.12
N ALA A 68 -20.10 3.89 -4.61
CA ALA A 68 -21.45 4.28 -4.21
C ALA A 68 -21.53 4.50 -2.69
N PRO A 69 -22.57 5.19 -2.16
CA PRO A 69 -22.73 5.40 -0.73
C PRO A 69 -22.72 4.11 0.11
N GLU A 70 -23.21 3.01 -0.44
CA GLU A 70 -23.26 1.68 0.19
C GLU A 70 -21.95 0.88 0.10
N GLY A 71 -20.98 1.32 -0.71
CA GLY A 71 -19.72 0.62 -0.90
C GLY A 71 -19.19 0.66 -2.33
N PRO A 72 -18.01 0.05 -2.57
CA PRO A 72 -17.43 -0.06 -3.90
C PRO A 72 -18.24 -1.03 -4.78
N MET A 73 -18.21 -0.80 -6.09
CA MET A 73 -18.82 -1.65 -7.12
C MET A 73 -17.77 -1.98 -8.18
N LEU A 74 -17.68 -3.25 -8.58
CA LEU A 74 -16.77 -3.68 -9.63
C LEU A 74 -17.48 -3.64 -10.99
N VAL A 75 -16.97 -2.80 -11.90
CA VAL A 75 -17.49 -2.63 -13.27
C VAL A 75 -16.57 -3.36 -14.24
N LEU A 76 -16.58 -4.70 -14.14
CA LEU A 76 -15.73 -5.57 -14.93
C LEU A 76 -16.53 -6.15 -16.11
N GLY A 77 -15.94 -6.13 -17.30
CA GLY A 77 -16.49 -6.72 -18.52
C GLY A 77 -16.19 -8.21 -18.68
N ARG A 78 -15.49 -8.82 -17.72
CA ARG A 78 -15.21 -10.26 -17.64
C ARG A 78 -15.04 -10.68 -16.18
N GLU A 79 -15.22 -11.97 -15.91
CA GLU A 79 -14.91 -12.50 -14.59
C GLU A 79 -13.41 -12.46 -14.27
N LEU A 80 -13.12 -12.24 -12.99
CA LEU A 80 -11.80 -12.43 -12.39
C LEU A 80 -11.83 -13.51 -11.31
N PRO A 81 -10.66 -14.10 -10.99
CA PRO A 81 -10.45 -14.92 -9.81
C PRO A 81 -10.95 -14.25 -8.52
N ALA A 82 -11.37 -15.07 -7.56
CA ALA A 82 -11.99 -14.57 -6.34
C ALA A 82 -11.04 -13.67 -5.53
N ASP A 83 -9.78 -14.06 -5.40
CA ASP A 83 -8.73 -13.28 -4.73
C ASP A 83 -8.50 -11.92 -5.37
N GLU A 84 -8.47 -11.88 -6.71
CA GLU A 84 -8.34 -10.63 -7.45
C GLU A 84 -9.55 -9.71 -7.22
N THR A 85 -10.76 -10.25 -7.30
CA THR A 85 -11.98 -9.47 -7.00
C THR A 85 -12.02 -8.97 -5.55
N ILE A 86 -11.54 -9.76 -4.57
CA ILE A 86 -11.45 -9.35 -3.17
C ILE A 86 -10.45 -8.19 -3.02
N CYS A 87 -9.27 -8.28 -3.64
CA CYS A 87 -8.30 -7.19 -3.67
C CYS A 87 -8.89 -5.91 -4.26
N LEU A 88 -9.58 -5.99 -5.40
CA LEU A 88 -10.21 -4.82 -6.03
C LEU A 88 -11.34 -4.23 -5.16
N ALA A 89 -12.18 -5.08 -4.55
CA ALA A 89 -13.25 -4.62 -3.67
C ALA A 89 -12.67 -3.84 -2.47
N LEU A 90 -11.65 -4.38 -1.80
CA LEU A 90 -11.02 -3.73 -0.67
C LEU A 90 -10.23 -2.48 -1.07
N LEU A 91 -9.61 -2.46 -2.26
CA LEU A 91 -9.00 -1.24 -2.81
C LEU A 91 -10.04 -0.13 -3.00
N GLY A 92 -11.21 -0.46 -3.54
CA GLY A 92 -12.32 0.49 -3.68
C GLY A 92 -12.79 1.04 -2.33
N SER A 93 -12.84 0.20 -1.29
CA SER A 93 -13.17 0.63 0.07
C SER A 93 -12.11 1.55 0.68
N ASP A 94 -10.82 1.23 0.53
CA ASP A 94 -9.70 2.05 1.01
C ASP A 94 -9.69 3.42 0.32
N ILE A 95 -9.79 3.47 -1.01
CA ILE A 95 -9.82 4.72 -1.77
C ILE A 95 -11.08 5.52 -1.42
N GLY A 96 -12.26 4.88 -1.39
CA GLY A 96 -13.51 5.56 -1.03
C GLY A 96 -13.49 6.15 0.37
N ASN A 97 -12.85 5.49 1.33
CA ASN A 97 -12.68 6.04 2.67
C ASN A 97 -11.70 7.22 2.70
N ARG A 98 -10.55 7.11 2.02
CA ARG A 98 -9.55 8.18 1.91
C ARG A 98 -10.09 9.43 1.21
N LEU A 99 -11.01 9.25 0.25
CA LEU A 99 -11.72 10.33 -0.43
C LEU A 99 -12.92 10.88 0.36
N GLY A 100 -13.20 10.35 1.56
CA GLY A 100 -14.33 10.77 2.41
C GLY A 100 -15.70 10.38 1.85
N LYS A 101 -15.77 9.42 0.94
CA LYS A 101 -17.01 8.91 0.33
C LYS A 101 -17.58 7.71 1.09
N LEU A 102 -16.73 6.95 1.77
CA LEU A 102 -17.12 5.83 2.62
C LEU A 102 -16.70 6.06 4.06
N SER A 103 -17.50 5.58 5.01
CA SER A 103 -17.23 5.72 6.45
C SER A 103 -16.13 4.78 6.96
N LYS A 104 -15.81 3.71 6.21
CA LYS A 104 -14.79 2.72 6.57
C LYS A 104 -14.01 2.25 5.34
N ALA A 105 -12.75 1.91 5.56
CA ALA A 105 -11.84 1.24 4.61
C ALA A 105 -11.82 -0.29 4.81
N SER A 106 -12.93 -0.88 5.27
CA SER A 106 -13.04 -2.31 5.52
C SER A 106 -14.37 -2.84 5.04
N LEU A 107 -14.40 -4.11 4.64
CA LEU A 107 -15.59 -4.82 4.17
C LEU A 107 -15.82 -6.10 4.98
N SER A 108 -17.07 -6.37 5.34
CA SER A 108 -17.52 -7.63 5.92
C SER A 108 -17.56 -8.74 4.89
N LEU A 109 -17.76 -9.99 5.34
CA LEU A 109 -17.97 -11.12 4.43
C LEU A 109 -19.16 -10.90 3.48
N ASP A 110 -20.25 -10.33 4.00
CA ASP A 110 -21.47 -10.07 3.22
C ASP A 110 -21.25 -8.96 2.18
N GLU A 111 -20.52 -7.90 2.57
CA GLU A 111 -20.14 -6.82 1.65
C GLU A 111 -19.19 -7.34 0.56
N LEU A 112 -18.20 -8.16 0.93
CA LEU A 112 -17.31 -8.81 -0.06
C LEU A 112 -18.11 -9.70 -1.02
N ALA A 113 -19.06 -10.49 -0.54
CA ALA A 113 -19.90 -11.32 -1.38
C ALA A 113 -20.75 -10.49 -2.35
N LYS A 114 -21.35 -9.41 -1.86
CA LYS A 114 -22.14 -8.47 -2.67
C LYS A 114 -21.29 -7.81 -3.75
N VAL A 115 -20.11 -7.30 -3.41
CA VAL A 115 -19.26 -6.54 -4.33
C VAL A 115 -18.57 -7.43 -5.35
N THR A 116 -18.09 -8.61 -4.93
CA THR A 116 -17.36 -9.54 -5.82
C THR A 116 -18.28 -10.43 -6.65
N GLY A 117 -19.55 -10.56 -6.25
CA GLY A 117 -20.49 -11.54 -6.82
C GLY A 117 -20.12 -12.99 -6.53
N LYS A 118 -19.14 -13.26 -5.65
CA LYS A 118 -18.69 -14.60 -5.30
C LYS A 118 -19.44 -15.13 -4.08
N ALA A 119 -19.64 -16.46 -4.05
CA ALA A 119 -20.27 -17.12 -2.91
C ALA A 119 -19.42 -16.99 -1.63
N HIS A 120 -20.07 -16.95 -0.46
CA HIS A 120 -19.39 -16.82 0.84
C HIS A 120 -18.31 -17.89 1.04
N LYS A 121 -18.60 -19.14 0.67
CA LYS A 121 -17.64 -20.25 0.76
C LYS A 121 -16.37 -19.98 -0.06
N THR A 122 -16.52 -19.43 -1.27
CA THR A 122 -15.40 -19.08 -2.14
C THR A 122 -14.54 -18.01 -1.49
N ILE A 123 -15.15 -16.95 -0.95
CA ILE A 123 -14.42 -15.88 -0.25
C ILE A 123 -13.71 -16.42 0.99
N MET A 124 -14.41 -17.17 1.84
CA MET A 124 -13.83 -17.78 3.04
C MET A 124 -12.65 -18.71 2.74
N ASN A 125 -12.62 -19.35 1.57
CA ASN A 125 -11.47 -20.16 1.16
C ASN A 125 -10.25 -19.31 0.73
N GLN A 126 -10.45 -18.07 0.28
CA GLN A 126 -9.36 -17.17 -0.10
C GLN A 126 -8.78 -16.41 1.10
N LEU A 127 -9.63 -15.99 2.05
CA LEU A 127 -9.23 -15.10 3.14
C LEU A 127 -8.00 -15.60 3.95
N PRO A 128 -7.87 -16.88 4.34
CA PRO A 128 -6.76 -17.33 5.18
C PRO A 128 -5.39 -17.10 4.54
N TRP A 129 -5.21 -17.48 3.27
CA TRP A 129 -3.92 -17.32 2.61
C TRP A 129 -3.64 -15.86 2.27
N MET A 130 -4.67 -15.08 1.93
CA MET A 130 -4.50 -13.63 1.66
C MET A 130 -4.05 -12.87 2.92
N ILE A 131 -4.48 -13.32 4.10
CA ILE A 131 -4.00 -12.81 5.39
C ILE A 131 -2.56 -13.26 5.64
N ASP A 132 -2.25 -14.53 5.42
CA ASP A 132 -0.91 -15.11 5.62
C ASP A 132 0.16 -14.42 4.74
N GLU A 133 -0.19 -14.16 3.48
CA GLU A 133 0.64 -13.39 2.53
C GLU A 133 0.64 -11.87 2.81
N GLY A 134 -0.12 -11.40 3.81
CA GLY A 134 -0.19 -10.00 4.20
C GLY A 134 -0.83 -9.09 3.15
N LEU A 135 -1.63 -9.62 2.22
CA LEU A 135 -2.37 -8.83 1.24
C LEU A 135 -3.55 -8.09 1.88
N ILE A 136 -4.17 -8.72 2.87
CA ILE A 136 -5.29 -8.19 3.63
C ILE A 136 -5.07 -8.43 5.11
N GLU A 137 -5.78 -7.68 5.93
CA GLU A 137 -5.83 -7.90 7.38
C GLU A 137 -7.27 -8.03 7.83
N ARG A 138 -7.50 -8.91 8.83
CA ARG A 138 -8.80 -8.98 9.49
C ARG A 138 -8.89 -7.88 10.53
N VAL A 139 -9.80 -6.94 10.32
CA VAL A 139 -10.17 -5.96 11.32
C VAL A 139 -11.32 -6.52 12.17
N GLY A 140 -11.53 -5.97 13.37
CA GLY A 140 -12.50 -6.50 14.34
C GLY A 140 -13.90 -6.76 13.74
N LYS A 141 -14.66 -7.67 14.34
CA LYS A 141 -16.01 -8.07 13.90
C LYS A 141 -16.11 -8.81 12.56
N GLY A 142 -15.02 -9.39 12.04
CA GLY A 142 -15.07 -10.19 10.81
C GLY A 142 -15.10 -9.36 9.54
N GLU A 143 -14.59 -8.14 9.62
CA GLU A 143 -14.32 -7.29 8.47
C GLU A 143 -12.85 -7.43 8.05
N TYR A 144 -12.56 -7.04 6.82
CA TYR A 144 -11.23 -7.14 6.21
C TYR A 144 -10.86 -5.81 5.58
N ARG A 145 -9.57 -5.48 5.59
CA ARG A 145 -8.99 -4.28 4.96
C ARG A 145 -7.80 -4.68 4.10
N ILE A 146 -7.55 -3.91 3.03
CA ILE A 146 -6.36 -4.08 2.19
C ILE A 146 -5.11 -3.47 2.84
N THR A 147 -3.97 -4.16 2.76
CA THR A 147 -2.69 -3.61 3.21
C THR A 147 -1.99 -2.84 2.07
N SER A 148 -0.87 -2.18 2.37
CA SER A 148 0.00 -1.61 1.32
C SER A 148 0.45 -2.66 0.29
N LEU A 149 0.73 -3.89 0.72
CA LEU A 149 1.10 -4.97 -0.19
C LEU A 149 -0.09 -5.40 -1.06
N GLY A 150 -1.29 -5.48 -0.46
CA GLY A 150 -2.53 -5.73 -1.18
C GLY A 150 -2.83 -4.66 -2.24
N ILE A 151 -2.60 -3.38 -1.94
CA ILE A 151 -2.76 -2.28 -2.91
C ILE A 151 -1.85 -2.50 -4.11
N LYS A 152 -0.59 -2.86 -3.87
CA LYS A 152 0.37 -3.18 -4.95
C LYS A 152 -0.07 -4.39 -5.77
N ARG A 153 -0.62 -5.44 -5.14
CA ARG A 153 -1.20 -6.59 -5.85
C ARG A 153 -2.39 -6.17 -6.71
N ALA A 154 -3.29 -5.34 -6.18
CA ALA A 154 -4.45 -4.84 -6.92
C ALA A 154 -4.05 -3.98 -8.14
N GLN A 155 -3.00 -3.16 -8.03
CA GLN A 155 -2.45 -2.43 -9.18
C GLN A 155 -1.97 -3.37 -10.31
N ASN A 156 -1.32 -4.48 -9.95
CA ASN A 156 -0.90 -5.47 -10.95
C ASN A 156 -2.12 -6.13 -11.63
N VAL A 157 -3.14 -6.50 -10.84
CA VAL A 157 -4.41 -7.02 -11.38
C VAL A 157 -5.04 -6.03 -12.36
N ILE A 158 -5.08 -4.74 -12.03
CA ILE A 158 -5.62 -3.69 -12.91
C ILE A 158 -4.82 -3.59 -14.21
N LYS A 159 -3.48 -3.64 -14.13
CA LYS A 159 -2.60 -3.60 -15.30
C LYS A 159 -2.83 -4.80 -16.21
N ASP A 160 -2.86 -6.01 -15.66
CA ASP A 160 -3.10 -7.24 -16.40
C ASP A 160 -4.50 -7.25 -17.03
N TYR A 161 -5.51 -6.81 -16.27
CA TYR A 161 -6.88 -6.66 -16.75
C TYR A 161 -6.99 -5.72 -17.97
N LYS A 162 -6.32 -4.55 -17.91
CA LYS A 162 -6.29 -3.59 -19.01
C LYS A 162 -5.48 -4.08 -20.21
N ALA A 163 -4.39 -4.82 -19.98
CA ALA A 163 -3.54 -5.37 -21.03
C ALA A 163 -4.27 -6.41 -21.87
N SER A 164 -5.12 -7.26 -21.26
CA SER A 164 -5.93 -8.25 -21.99
C SER A 164 -7.08 -7.66 -22.82
N ARG A 165 -7.29 -6.34 -22.79
CA ARG A 165 -8.37 -5.63 -23.50
C ARG A 165 -7.92 -5.04 -24.85
N LYS A 166 -6.61 -5.06 -25.12
CA LYS A 166 -6.00 -4.67 -26.40
C LYS A 166 -5.78 -5.89 -27.27
#